data_AF-A0A8B7V4G3-F1
#
_entry.id   AF-A0A8B7V4G3-F1
#
_cell.length_a   1.000
_cell.length_b   1.000
_cell.length_c   1.000
_cell.angle_alpha   90.00
_cell.angle_beta   90.00
_cell.angle_gamma   90.00
#
_symmetry.space_group_name_H-M   'P 1'
#
loop_
_entity.id
_entity.type
_entity.pdbx_description
1 polymer ?
#
loop_
_entity_poly.entity_id
_entity_poly.type
_entity_poly.pdbx_seq_one_letter_code
_entity_poly.pdbx_strand_id
1 'polypeptide(L)'
;WPFSSSDLYNWKAQNPPFSEDPRGLTDLFESILHTHSPTWDDCQQLLWTIFTTEERKQILTEARKNVLGDNGRPTTLPNLIDDRFPLNRPDWDYGTAEGRKCLRVYRQTLMAGLRAAARCPTNLVKVKAIMQGENESPAAFLEHLYDAYRQYTPLDPLAEVNQSAGIMSFINQAAPDIRKTPEATGNRRVDTAARNAALASTTLALTLPVPELPCLPP
;
A
#
# COMPACT_ATOMS: atom_id res chain seq x y z
N TRP A 1 31.09 7.16 -4.05
CA TRP A 1 31.26 6.85 -5.48
C TRP A 1 29.88 6.87 -6.11
N PRO A 2 29.69 7.57 -7.24
CA PRO A 2 28.42 7.52 -7.97
C PRO A 2 28.18 6.10 -8.47
N PHE A 3 26.92 5.74 -8.70
CA PHE A 3 26.58 4.45 -9.32
C PHE A 3 27.19 4.37 -10.72
N SER A 4 27.69 3.19 -11.10
CA SER A 4 28.11 2.99 -12.47
C SER A 4 26.89 2.97 -13.38
N SER A 5 27.04 3.43 -14.63
CA SER A 5 25.95 3.33 -15.62
C SER A 5 25.51 1.88 -15.81
N SER A 6 26.46 0.94 -15.77
CA SER A 6 26.18 -0.49 -15.89
C SER A 6 25.30 -1.00 -14.76
N ASP A 7 25.58 -0.63 -13.51
CA ASP A 7 24.75 -1.02 -12.37
C ASP A 7 23.32 -0.51 -12.52
N LEU A 8 23.16 0.77 -12.89
CA LEU A 8 21.85 1.38 -13.06
C LEU A 8 21.02 0.69 -14.16
N TYR A 9 21.62 0.41 -15.31
CA TYR A 9 20.91 -0.28 -16.40
C TYR A 9 20.66 -1.76 -16.09
N ASN A 10 21.57 -2.42 -15.38
CA ASN A 10 21.38 -3.81 -14.93
C ASN A 10 20.22 -3.91 -13.94
N TRP A 11 20.18 -3.04 -12.93
CA TRP A 11 19.10 -2.98 -11.96
C TRP A 11 17.76 -2.69 -12.63
N LYS A 12 17.72 -1.75 -13.57
CA LYS A 12 16.50 -1.46 -14.34
C LYS A 12 16.05 -2.67 -15.18
N ALA A 13 16.97 -3.36 -15.85
CA ALA A 13 16.65 -4.47 -16.74
C ALA A 13 16.20 -5.74 -16.00
N GLN A 14 16.66 -5.93 -14.75
CA GLN A 14 16.33 -7.10 -13.93
C GLN A 14 14.99 -7.00 -13.21
N ASN A 15 14.35 -5.82 -13.21
CA ASN A 15 13.12 -5.58 -12.48
C ASN A 15 11.98 -5.18 -13.44
N PRO A 16 10.74 -5.65 -13.22
CA PRO A 16 9.58 -5.11 -13.92
C PRO A 16 9.38 -3.61 -13.64
N PRO A 17 8.58 -2.91 -14.45
CA PRO A 17 8.12 -1.57 -14.12
C PRO A 17 7.50 -1.51 -12.71
N PHE A 18 7.71 -0.40 -12.00
CA PHE A 18 7.21 -0.25 -10.62
C PHE A 18 5.69 -0.34 -10.52
N SER A 19 4.98 0.10 -11.55
CA SER A 19 3.52 -0.02 -11.69
C SER A 19 3.03 -1.46 -11.90
N GLU A 20 3.89 -2.38 -12.31
CA GLU A 20 3.56 -3.80 -12.50
C GLU A 20 3.90 -4.63 -11.25
N ASP A 21 5.13 -4.49 -10.75
CA ASP A 21 5.58 -5.10 -9.50
C ASP A 21 6.36 -4.08 -8.64
N PRO A 22 5.67 -3.34 -7.76
CA PRO A 22 6.33 -2.35 -6.95
C PRO A 22 7.24 -2.96 -5.88
N ARG A 23 7.07 -4.25 -5.54
CA ARG A 23 7.83 -4.90 -4.45
C ARG A 23 9.30 -5.06 -4.82
N GLY A 24 9.59 -5.65 -5.98
CA GLY A 24 10.99 -5.87 -6.41
C GLY A 24 11.82 -4.59 -6.42
N LEU A 25 11.26 -3.51 -6.99
CA LEU A 25 11.94 -2.21 -7.00
C LEU A 25 11.98 -1.53 -5.62
N THR A 26 11.01 -1.77 -4.75
CA THR A 26 11.05 -1.27 -3.35
C THR A 26 12.18 -1.94 -2.57
N ASP A 27 12.29 -3.27 -2.66
CA ASP A 27 13.32 -4.05 -1.96
C ASP A 27 14.73 -3.73 -2.48
N LEU A 28 14.87 -3.57 -3.80
CA LEU A 28 16.11 -3.10 -4.42
C LEU A 28 16.51 -1.72 -3.88
N PHE A 29 15.57 -0.77 -3.86
CA PHE A 29 15.86 0.59 -3.40
C PHE A 29 16.29 0.59 -1.92
N GLU A 30 15.61 -0.19 -1.08
CA GLU A 30 15.98 -0.38 0.33
C GLU A 30 17.40 -0.95 0.49
N SER A 31 17.75 -1.98 -0.28
CA SER A 31 19.09 -2.56 -0.29
C SER A 31 20.15 -1.54 -0.69
N ILE A 32 19.90 -0.72 -1.73
CA ILE A 32 20.83 0.32 -2.18
C ILE A 32 21.00 1.41 -1.10
N LEU A 33 19.90 1.87 -0.48
CA LEU A 33 19.96 2.86 0.60
C LEU A 33 20.81 2.37 1.78
N HIS A 34 20.75 1.08 2.08
CA HIS A 34 21.50 0.45 3.17
C HIS A 34 22.99 0.28 2.82
N THR A 35 23.28 -0.28 1.65
CA THR A 35 24.64 -0.72 1.27
C THR A 35 25.51 0.40 0.73
N HIS A 36 24.94 1.34 -0.03
CA HIS A 36 25.70 2.36 -0.76
C HIS A 36 25.64 3.73 -0.09
N SER A 37 24.70 3.96 0.83
CA SER A 37 24.49 5.26 1.46
C SER A 37 24.49 6.42 0.45
N PRO A 38 23.53 6.45 -0.51
CA PRO A 38 23.51 7.41 -1.61
C PRO A 38 23.22 8.85 -1.17
N THR A 39 23.94 9.82 -1.73
CA THR A 39 23.67 11.26 -1.53
C THR A 39 22.32 11.67 -2.12
N TRP A 40 21.92 12.95 -1.96
CA TRP A 40 20.73 13.46 -2.63
C TRP A 40 20.82 13.29 -4.16
N ASP A 41 21.98 13.61 -4.74
CA ASP A 41 22.21 13.49 -6.20
C ASP A 41 22.12 12.03 -6.67
N ASP A 42 22.69 11.10 -5.91
CA ASP A 42 22.61 9.66 -6.21
C ASP A 42 21.16 9.15 -6.15
N CYS A 43 20.37 9.61 -5.17
CA CYS A 43 18.94 9.29 -5.08
C CYS A 43 18.15 9.85 -6.27
N GLN A 44 18.46 11.07 -6.73
CA GLN A 44 17.85 11.60 -7.94
C GLN A 44 18.22 10.75 -9.15
N GLN A 45 19.48 10.37 -9.31
CA GLN A 45 19.93 9.52 -10.41
C GLN A 45 19.17 8.18 -10.44
N LEU A 46 18.99 7.53 -9.29
CA LEU A 46 18.18 6.32 -9.17
C LEU A 46 16.73 6.58 -9.60
N LEU A 47 16.10 7.63 -9.08
CA LEU A 47 14.72 7.97 -9.40
C LEU A 47 14.50 8.20 -10.90
N TRP A 48 15.41 8.93 -11.54
CA TRP A 48 15.33 9.25 -12.96
C TRP A 48 15.66 8.08 -13.87
N THR A 49 16.53 7.17 -13.44
CA THR A 49 16.96 6.05 -14.28
C THR A 49 15.98 4.88 -14.19
N ILE A 50 15.57 4.51 -12.97
CA ILE A 50 14.80 3.30 -12.69
C ILE A 50 13.32 3.50 -13.00
N PHE A 51 12.73 4.64 -12.60
CA PHE A 51 11.29 4.86 -12.66
C PHE A 51 10.87 5.68 -13.88
N THR A 52 9.64 5.48 -14.33
CA THR A 52 8.99 6.36 -15.30
C THR A 52 8.69 7.74 -14.69
N THR A 53 8.32 8.71 -15.53
CA THR A 53 7.97 10.06 -15.06
C THR A 53 6.75 10.04 -14.13
N GLU A 54 5.76 9.22 -14.44
CA GLU A 54 4.51 9.06 -13.70
C GLU A 54 4.76 8.40 -12.34
N GLU A 55 5.50 7.30 -12.31
CA GLU A 55 5.88 6.60 -11.08
C GLU A 55 6.70 7.53 -10.17
N ARG A 56 7.68 8.22 -10.72
CA ARG A 56 8.49 9.20 -9.97
C ARG A 56 7.66 10.34 -9.42
N LYS A 57 6.73 10.91 -10.20
CA LYS A 57 5.82 11.96 -9.72
C LYS A 57 4.98 11.45 -8.54
N GLN A 58 4.48 10.23 -8.62
CA GLN A 58 3.71 9.60 -7.55
C GLN A 58 4.56 9.39 -6.30
N ILE A 59 5.76 8.81 -6.43
CA ILE A 59 6.71 8.59 -5.34
C ILE A 59 7.04 9.90 -4.62
N LEU A 60 7.39 10.95 -5.36
CA LEU A 60 7.72 12.26 -4.78
C LEU A 60 6.52 12.92 -4.09
N THR A 61 5.32 12.75 -4.65
CA THR A 61 4.08 13.26 -4.05
C THR A 61 3.79 12.55 -2.73
N GLU A 62 3.88 11.22 -2.71
CA GLU A 62 3.66 10.43 -1.52
C GLU A 62 4.75 10.65 -0.46
N ALA A 63 6.00 10.84 -0.86
CA ALA A 63 7.10 11.20 0.05
C ALA A 63 6.79 12.51 0.78
N ARG A 64 6.35 13.56 0.05
CA ARG A 64 6.01 14.86 0.64
C ARG A 64 4.81 14.78 1.58
N LYS A 65 3.79 13.97 1.27
CA LYS A 65 2.65 13.72 2.18
C LYS A 65 3.06 13.00 3.48
N ASN A 66 4.16 12.24 3.44
CA ASN A 66 4.65 11.43 4.57
C ASN A 66 5.82 12.09 5.32
N VAL A 67 6.17 13.36 5.03
CA VAL A 67 7.16 14.09 5.82
C VAL A 67 6.67 14.21 7.27
N LEU A 68 7.48 13.77 8.23
CA LEU A 68 7.16 13.86 9.64
C LEU A 68 7.52 15.25 10.19
N GLY A 69 6.58 15.86 10.91
CA GLY A 69 6.84 17.03 11.76
C GLY A 69 7.52 16.67 13.07
N ASP A 70 7.72 17.66 13.94
CA ASP A 70 8.42 17.47 15.23
C ASP A 70 7.64 16.61 16.22
N ASN A 71 6.33 16.47 16.03
CA ASN A 71 5.46 15.58 16.80
C ASN A 71 5.48 14.12 16.29
N GLY A 72 6.32 13.80 15.30
CA GLY A 72 6.41 12.46 14.71
C GLY A 72 5.24 12.06 13.82
N ARG A 73 4.32 12.99 13.50
CA ARG A 73 3.19 12.76 12.58
C ARG A 73 3.42 13.46 11.24
N PRO A 74 2.77 13.01 10.15
CA PRO A 74 2.80 13.74 8.89
C PRO A 74 2.45 15.22 9.07
N THR A 75 3.28 16.10 8.51
CA THR A 75 3.09 17.55 8.58
C THR A 75 2.53 18.09 7.27
N THR A 76 1.76 19.18 7.36
CA THR A 76 1.28 19.94 6.21
C THR A 76 2.02 21.28 6.05
N LEU A 77 2.97 21.59 6.94
CA LEU A 77 3.73 22.84 6.94
C LEU A 77 4.75 22.86 5.78
N PRO A 78 4.60 23.76 4.79
CA PRO A 78 5.44 23.73 3.58
C PRO A 78 6.95 23.85 3.86
N ASN A 79 7.35 24.73 4.78
CA ASN A 79 8.74 24.93 5.15
C ASN A 79 9.38 23.64 5.70
N LEU A 80 8.68 22.91 6.58
CA LEU A 80 9.19 21.64 7.10
C LEU A 80 9.27 20.56 6.03
N ILE A 81 8.32 20.55 5.08
CA ILE A 81 8.33 19.63 3.95
C ILE A 81 9.53 19.92 3.04
N ASP A 82 9.77 21.18 2.72
CA ASP A 82 10.87 21.60 1.85
C ASP A 82 12.25 21.39 2.51
N ASP A 83 12.36 21.61 3.83
CA ASP A 83 13.60 21.35 4.58
C ASP A 83 13.94 19.86 4.67
N ARG A 84 12.93 18.99 4.87
CA ARG A 84 13.14 17.54 5.09
C ARG A 84 13.14 16.73 3.81
N PHE A 85 12.42 17.18 2.79
CA PHE A 85 12.31 16.53 1.49
C PHE A 85 12.36 17.55 0.34
N PRO A 86 13.52 18.19 0.13
CA PRO A 86 13.70 19.17 -0.93
C PRO A 86 13.62 18.52 -2.31
N LEU A 87 12.88 19.16 -3.22
CA LEU A 87 12.79 18.76 -4.63
C LEU A 87 13.95 19.28 -5.48
N ASN A 88 14.61 20.34 -5.00
CA ASN A 88 15.81 20.91 -5.61
C ASN A 88 17.05 20.48 -4.81
N ARG A 89 18.23 20.56 -5.43
CA ARG A 89 19.48 20.18 -4.80
C ARG A 89 19.72 21.00 -3.53
N PRO A 90 19.79 20.39 -2.34
CA PRO A 90 20.11 21.11 -1.11
C PRO A 90 21.61 21.40 -1.02
N ASP A 91 21.97 22.37 -0.19
CA ASP A 91 23.35 22.79 0.12
C ASP A 91 23.95 22.01 1.31
N TRP A 92 23.44 20.80 1.58
CA TRP A 92 23.87 20.00 2.74
C TRP A 92 25.34 19.62 2.67
N ASP A 93 26.09 19.93 3.73
CA ASP A 93 27.44 19.43 3.94
C ASP A 93 27.41 18.05 4.62
N TYR A 94 27.62 16.99 3.83
CA TYR A 94 27.67 15.61 4.32
C TYR A 94 28.83 15.31 5.28
N GLY A 95 29.83 16.20 5.36
CA GLY A 95 30.91 16.16 6.34
C GLY A 95 30.46 16.55 7.76
N THR A 96 29.33 17.23 7.92
CA THR A 96 28.78 17.68 9.21
C THR A 96 27.76 16.69 9.80
N ALA A 97 27.51 16.79 11.11
CA ALA A 97 26.48 15.97 11.76
C ALA A 97 25.08 16.35 11.25
N GLU A 98 24.86 17.63 11.02
CA GLU A 98 23.63 18.23 10.53
C GLU A 98 23.34 17.75 9.10
N GLY A 99 24.28 17.86 8.17
CA GLY A 99 24.08 17.39 6.80
C GLY A 99 23.87 15.88 6.72
N ARG A 100 24.56 15.08 7.55
CA ARG A 100 24.28 13.64 7.67
C ARG A 100 22.88 13.34 8.22
N LYS A 101 22.40 14.14 9.16
CA LYS A 101 21.03 14.03 9.69
C LYS A 101 20.00 14.35 8.62
N CYS A 102 20.18 15.45 7.89
CA CYS A 102 19.30 15.84 6.79
C CYS A 102 19.24 14.75 5.70
N LEU A 103 20.40 14.21 5.30
CA LEU A 103 20.45 13.13 4.32
C LEU A 103 19.75 11.85 4.81
N ARG A 104 19.88 11.50 6.10
CA ARG A 104 19.18 10.36 6.69
C ARG A 104 17.67 10.55 6.65
N VAL A 105 17.19 11.73 7.07
CA VAL A 105 15.75 12.07 7.03
C VAL A 105 15.24 12.00 5.59
N TYR A 106 15.97 12.57 4.63
CA TYR A 106 15.62 12.53 3.22
C TYR A 106 15.45 11.09 2.71
N ARG A 107 16.41 10.20 2.97
CA ARG A 107 16.33 8.79 2.55
C ARG A 107 15.17 8.05 3.19
N GLN A 108 14.90 8.30 4.47
CA GLN A 108 13.77 7.69 5.19
C GLN A 108 12.43 8.16 4.60
N THR A 109 12.30 9.45 4.33
CA THR A 109 11.11 10.01 3.69
C THR A 109 10.95 9.52 2.25
N LEU A 110 12.03 9.41 1.49
CA LEU A 110 12.02 8.84 0.14
C LEU A 110 11.50 7.39 0.17
N MET A 111 12.02 6.58 1.09
CA MET A 111 11.60 5.20 1.24
C MET A 111 10.13 5.08 1.68
N ALA A 112 9.67 5.97 2.57
CA ALA A 112 8.26 6.04 2.95
C ALA A 112 7.37 6.42 1.75
N GLY A 113 7.80 7.36 0.92
CA GLY A 113 7.13 7.75 -0.30
C GLY A 113 7.06 6.62 -1.33
N LEU A 114 8.15 5.87 -1.51
CA LEU A 114 8.19 4.70 -2.38
C LEU A 114 7.21 3.63 -1.91
N ARG A 115 7.21 3.30 -0.61
CA ARG A 115 6.25 2.33 -0.01
C ARG A 115 4.81 2.81 -0.10
N ALA A 116 4.56 4.10 0.07
CA ALA A 116 3.23 4.68 -0.06
C ALA A 116 2.76 4.68 -1.52
N ALA A 117 3.63 4.98 -2.48
CA ALA A 117 3.34 4.91 -3.91
C ALA A 117 3.15 3.46 -4.41
N ALA A 118 3.83 2.50 -3.78
CA ALA A 118 3.64 1.07 -4.03
C ALA A 118 2.25 0.57 -3.61
N ARG A 119 1.57 1.29 -2.70
CA ARG A 119 0.18 0.98 -2.34
C ARG A 119 -0.71 1.48 -3.46
N CYS A 120 -0.95 0.60 -4.44
CA CYS A 120 -1.89 0.85 -5.53
C CYS A 120 -3.22 1.39 -4.99
N PRO A 121 -3.81 2.42 -5.61
CA PRO A 121 -5.21 2.73 -5.36
C PRO A 121 -6.04 1.48 -5.67
N THR A 122 -7.00 1.18 -4.80
CA THR A 122 -7.86 -0.01 -4.88
C THR A 122 -8.45 -0.19 -6.28
N ASN A 123 -7.94 -1.17 -7.04
CA ASN A 123 -8.43 -1.53 -8.36
C ASN A 123 -9.19 -2.87 -8.30
N LEU A 124 -10.43 -2.80 -7.80
CA LEU A 124 -11.30 -3.97 -7.72
C LEU A 124 -11.76 -4.48 -9.08
N VAL A 125 -11.60 -3.70 -10.17
CA VAL A 125 -11.94 -4.17 -11.52
C VAL A 125 -10.99 -5.29 -11.92
N LYS A 126 -9.68 -5.10 -11.70
CA LYS A 126 -8.69 -6.14 -11.97
C LYS A 126 -8.87 -7.36 -11.06
N VAL A 127 -9.15 -7.13 -9.77
CA VAL A 127 -9.45 -8.25 -8.84
C VAL A 127 -10.66 -9.05 -9.32
N LYS A 128 -11.76 -8.38 -9.70
CA LYS A 128 -13.00 -9.03 -10.19
C LYS A 128 -12.85 -9.76 -11.52
N ALA A 129 -11.78 -9.49 -12.26
CA ALA A 129 -11.51 -10.16 -13.53
C ALA A 129 -10.83 -11.52 -13.34
N ILE A 130 -10.34 -11.82 -12.13
CA ILE A 130 -9.70 -13.10 -11.79
C ILE A 130 -10.77 -14.16 -11.56
N MET A 131 -11.03 -14.95 -12.60
CA MET A 131 -11.98 -16.06 -12.55
C MET A 131 -11.25 -17.38 -12.44
N GLN A 132 -11.81 -18.32 -11.69
CA GLN A 132 -11.24 -19.66 -11.59
C GLN A 132 -11.31 -20.35 -12.95
N GLY A 133 -10.18 -20.89 -13.41
CA GLY A 133 -10.11 -21.69 -14.62
C GLY A 133 -10.85 -23.03 -14.49
N GLU A 134 -11.34 -23.59 -15.59
CA GLU A 134 -12.10 -24.86 -15.58
C GLU A 134 -11.32 -26.05 -15.01
N ASN A 135 -9.99 -26.02 -15.10
CA ASN A 135 -9.09 -27.06 -14.60
C ASN A 135 -8.24 -26.59 -13.39
N GLU A 136 -8.50 -25.39 -12.88
CA GLU A 136 -7.75 -24.82 -11.76
C GLU A 136 -8.33 -25.33 -10.44
N SER A 137 -7.47 -25.82 -9.54
CA SER A 137 -7.94 -26.26 -8.22
C SER A 137 -8.42 -25.07 -7.38
N PRO A 138 -9.36 -25.27 -6.44
CA PRO A 138 -9.82 -24.21 -5.55
C PRO A 138 -8.68 -23.55 -4.75
N ALA A 139 -7.67 -24.33 -4.35
CA ALA A 139 -6.53 -23.82 -3.60
C ALA A 139 -5.63 -22.93 -4.47
N ALA A 140 -5.32 -23.37 -5.70
CA ALA A 140 -4.53 -22.58 -6.65
C ALA A 140 -5.24 -21.27 -7.01
N PHE A 141 -6.56 -21.33 -7.21
CA PHE A 141 -7.38 -20.13 -7.46
C PHE A 141 -7.36 -19.16 -6.27
N LEU A 142 -7.42 -19.66 -5.03
CA LEU A 142 -7.36 -18.82 -3.84
C LEU A 142 -6.02 -18.10 -3.71
N GLU A 143 -4.91 -18.79 -3.98
CA GLU A 143 -3.57 -18.19 -4.01
C GLU A 143 -3.50 -17.08 -5.06
N HIS A 144 -3.95 -17.35 -6.28
CA HIS A 144 -3.96 -16.39 -7.37
C HIS A 144 -4.85 -15.16 -7.05
N LEU A 145 -6.01 -15.38 -6.43
CA LEU A 145 -6.90 -14.31 -5.99
C LEU A 145 -6.23 -13.44 -4.90
N TYR A 146 -5.53 -14.05 -3.94
CA TYR A 146 -4.79 -13.31 -2.92
C TYR A 146 -3.63 -12.52 -3.48
N ASP A 147 -2.92 -13.06 -4.47
CA ASP A 147 -1.88 -12.32 -5.18
C ASP A 147 -2.46 -11.11 -5.92
N ALA A 148 -3.63 -11.25 -6.56
CA ALA A 148 -4.34 -10.13 -7.18
C ALA A 148 -4.77 -9.07 -6.15
N TYR A 149 -5.25 -9.46 -4.97
CA TYR A 149 -5.56 -8.53 -3.88
C TYR A 149 -4.31 -7.77 -3.42
N ARG A 150 -3.17 -8.46 -3.25
CA ARG A 150 -1.89 -7.85 -2.85
C ARG A 150 -1.33 -6.92 -3.91
N GLN A 151 -1.58 -7.22 -5.19
CA GLN A 151 -1.08 -6.43 -6.32
C GLN A 151 -1.94 -5.20 -6.62
N TYR A 152 -3.27 -5.35 -6.54
CA TYR A 152 -4.21 -4.34 -7.03
C TYR A 152 -4.98 -3.61 -5.92
N THR A 153 -4.78 -3.97 -4.66
CA THR A 153 -5.45 -3.31 -3.54
C THR A 153 -4.50 -3.11 -2.36
N PRO A 154 -4.76 -2.11 -1.50
CA PRO A 154 -4.01 -1.95 -0.24
C PRO A 154 -4.52 -2.90 0.86
N LEU A 155 -5.45 -3.81 0.56
CA LEU A 155 -6.04 -4.73 1.53
C LEU A 155 -5.16 -5.97 1.63
N ASP A 156 -4.72 -6.30 2.83
CA ASP A 156 -4.16 -7.63 3.11
C ASP A 156 -5.33 -8.64 3.17
N PRO A 157 -5.44 -9.59 2.21
CA PRO A 157 -6.56 -10.53 2.18
C PRO A 157 -6.54 -11.53 3.35
N LEU A 158 -5.40 -11.67 4.05
CA LEU A 158 -5.26 -12.60 5.19
C LEU A 158 -5.61 -11.96 6.53
N ALA A 159 -5.59 -10.62 6.62
CA ALA A 159 -5.96 -9.91 7.83
C ALA A 159 -7.45 -10.11 8.14
N GLU A 160 -7.80 -10.45 9.38
CA GLU A 160 -9.18 -10.76 9.81
C GLU A 160 -10.21 -9.72 9.36
N VAL A 161 -9.86 -8.43 9.47
CA VAL A 161 -10.70 -7.30 9.06
C VAL A 161 -11.07 -7.30 7.56
N ASN A 162 -10.27 -7.96 6.72
CA ASN A 162 -10.45 -8.02 5.27
C ASN A 162 -10.88 -9.41 4.76
N GLN A 163 -10.85 -10.44 5.61
CA GLN A 163 -11.13 -11.83 5.21
C GLN A 163 -12.50 -11.98 4.55
N SER A 164 -13.52 -11.26 5.02
CA SER A 164 -14.87 -11.29 4.41
C SER A 164 -14.86 -10.86 2.95
N ALA A 165 -14.03 -9.88 2.57
CA ALA A 165 -13.92 -9.45 1.18
C ALA A 165 -13.29 -10.53 0.30
N GLY A 166 -12.24 -11.21 0.79
CA GLY A 166 -11.59 -12.32 0.10
C GLY A 166 -12.54 -13.51 -0.10
N ILE A 167 -13.25 -13.91 0.96
CA ILE A 167 -14.23 -15.01 0.91
C ILE A 167 -15.35 -14.70 -0.10
N MET A 168 -15.90 -13.49 -0.06
CA MET A 168 -16.95 -13.09 -1.00
C MET A 168 -16.45 -13.06 -2.45
N SER A 169 -15.22 -12.63 -2.68
CA SER A 169 -14.60 -12.67 -4.00
C SER A 169 -14.42 -14.10 -4.51
N PHE A 170 -13.93 -15.01 -3.66
CA PHE A 170 -13.75 -16.42 -3.99
C PHE A 170 -15.08 -17.07 -4.40
N ILE A 171 -16.13 -16.92 -3.60
CA ILE A 171 -17.45 -17.49 -3.89
C ILE A 171 -18.03 -16.97 -5.22
N ASN A 172 -17.84 -15.68 -5.51
CA ASN A 172 -18.40 -15.03 -6.69
C ASN A 172 -17.60 -15.30 -7.97
N GLN A 173 -16.35 -15.72 -7.87
CA GLN A 173 -15.42 -15.88 -8.99
C GLN A 173 -14.96 -17.33 -9.21
N ALA A 174 -15.25 -18.23 -8.26
CA ALA A 174 -15.07 -19.68 -8.41
C ALA A 174 -15.87 -20.26 -9.59
N ALA A 175 -15.44 -21.39 -10.11
CA ALA A 175 -16.11 -22.08 -11.20
C ALA A 175 -17.51 -22.60 -10.79
N PRO A 176 -18.46 -22.78 -11.74
CA PRO A 176 -19.85 -23.09 -11.43
C PRO A 176 -20.08 -24.41 -10.67
N ASP A 177 -19.20 -25.39 -10.84
CA ASP A 177 -19.20 -26.67 -10.15
C ASP A 177 -18.90 -26.52 -8.65
N ILE A 178 -17.97 -25.64 -8.29
CA ILE A 178 -17.64 -25.31 -6.88
C ILE A 178 -18.74 -24.47 -6.24
N ARG A 179 -19.38 -23.55 -6.98
CA ARG A 179 -20.55 -22.80 -6.45
C ARG A 179 -21.75 -23.68 -6.12
N LYS A 180 -21.76 -24.93 -6.60
CA LYS A 180 -22.85 -25.90 -6.47
C LYS A 180 -22.52 -27.05 -5.51
N THR A 181 -21.34 -27.10 -4.90
CA THR A 181 -21.04 -28.15 -3.91
C THR A 181 -21.93 -28.02 -2.66
N PRO A 182 -22.33 -29.14 -2.04
CA PRO A 182 -23.21 -29.15 -0.87
C PRO A 182 -22.65 -28.36 0.33
N GLU A 183 -21.32 -28.31 0.49
CA GLU A 183 -20.64 -27.55 1.56
C GLU A 183 -20.85 -26.03 1.41
N ALA A 184 -20.78 -25.48 0.19
CA ALA A 184 -21.11 -24.07 -0.09
C ALA A 184 -22.61 -23.77 0.10
N THR A 185 -23.46 -24.78 -0.10
CA THR A 185 -24.91 -24.68 0.11
C THR A 185 -25.28 -24.69 1.61
N GLY A 186 -24.49 -25.37 2.43
CA GLY A 186 -24.54 -25.29 3.89
C GLY A 186 -24.23 -23.89 4.41
N ASN A 187 -23.16 -23.27 3.89
CA ASN A 187 -22.77 -21.90 4.26
C ASN A 187 -23.77 -20.83 3.78
N ARG A 188 -24.46 -21.01 2.64
CA ARG A 188 -25.55 -20.10 2.19
C ARG A 188 -26.73 -20.03 3.18
N ARG A 189 -27.01 -21.11 3.92
CA ARG A 189 -28.08 -21.11 4.94
C ARG A 189 -27.67 -20.30 6.17
N VAL A 190 -26.39 -20.35 6.54
CA VAL A 190 -25.82 -19.51 7.60
C VAL A 190 -25.75 -18.04 7.17
N ASP A 191 -25.51 -17.77 5.88
CA ASP A 191 -25.49 -16.42 5.30
C ASP A 191 -26.88 -15.76 5.22
N THR A 192 -27.96 -16.53 5.05
CA THR A 192 -29.31 -15.95 5.07
C THR A 192 -29.70 -15.51 6.48
N ALA A 193 -29.26 -16.26 7.50
CA ALA A 193 -29.43 -15.90 8.90
C ALA A 193 -28.54 -14.73 9.32
N ALA A 194 -27.28 -14.67 8.87
CA ALA A 194 -26.37 -13.55 9.15
C ALA A 194 -26.77 -12.27 8.42
N ARG A 195 -27.24 -12.37 7.17
CA ARG A 195 -27.78 -11.24 6.38
C ARG A 195 -29.10 -10.72 6.95
N ASN A 196 -29.97 -11.61 7.47
CA ASN A 196 -31.18 -11.21 8.20
C ASN A 196 -30.87 -10.63 9.59
N ALA A 197 -29.84 -11.12 10.29
CA ALA A 197 -29.38 -10.56 11.56
C ALA A 197 -28.74 -9.16 11.38
N ALA A 198 -27.98 -8.94 10.30
CA ALA A 198 -27.44 -7.63 9.94
C ALA A 198 -28.55 -6.62 9.55
N LEU A 199 -29.60 -7.07 8.87
CA LEU A 199 -30.77 -6.25 8.57
C LEU A 199 -31.63 -5.97 9.82
N ALA A 200 -31.73 -6.90 10.77
CA ALA A 200 -32.45 -6.70 12.04
C ALA A 200 -31.74 -5.70 12.97
N SER A 201 -30.41 -5.69 13.01
CA SER A 201 -29.62 -4.71 13.79
C SER A 201 -29.72 -3.27 13.25
N THR A 202 -30.19 -3.08 12.02
CA THR A 202 -30.36 -1.73 11.42
C THR A 202 -31.71 -1.09 11.81
N THR A 203 -32.67 -1.86 12.35
CA THR A 203 -34.00 -1.35 12.75
C THR A 203 -34.11 -1.05 14.26
N LEU A 204 -33.14 -1.46 15.08
CA LEU A 204 -33.14 -1.20 16.54
C LEU A 204 -32.39 0.07 16.98
N ALA A 205 -31.81 0.84 16.04
CA ALA A 205 -31.08 2.06 16.35
C ALA A 205 -31.94 3.35 16.39
N LEU A 206 -33.27 3.26 16.26
CA LEU A 206 -34.18 4.42 16.30
C LEU A 206 -35.19 4.44 17.46
N THR A 207 -35.09 3.55 18.45
CA THR A 207 -35.99 3.53 19.62
C THR A 207 -35.28 3.19 20.94
N LEU A 208 -34.21 3.91 21.26
CA LEU A 208 -33.75 4.02 22.65
C LEU A 208 -33.92 5.47 23.12
N PRO A 209 -34.55 5.71 24.30
CA PRO A 209 -34.87 7.04 24.77
C PRO A 209 -33.60 7.82 25.17
N VAL A 210 -33.65 9.13 24.94
CA VAL A 210 -32.59 10.08 25.32
C VAL A 210 -32.36 10.03 26.83
N PRO A 211 -31.13 9.79 27.32
CA PRO A 211 -30.84 9.88 28.75
C PRO A 211 -30.78 11.35 29.19
N GLU A 212 -31.55 11.71 30.23
CA GLU A 212 -31.44 13.01 30.89
C GLU A 212 -30.06 13.16 31.56
N LEU A 213 -29.46 14.33 31.38
CA LEU A 213 -28.23 14.74 32.06
C LEU A 213 -28.56 15.21 33.49
N PRO A 214 -27.80 14.82 34.51
CA PRO A 214 -28.01 15.32 35.86
C PRO A 214 -27.64 16.81 35.98
N CYS A 215 -28.53 17.58 36.60
CA CYS A 215 -28.29 18.99 36.93
C CYS A 215 -27.13 19.13 37.93
N LEU A 216 -26.22 20.08 37.64
CA LEU A 216 -25.18 20.48 38.59
C LEU A 216 -25.81 21.29 39.74
N PRO A 217 -25.40 21.05 40.99
CA PRO A 217 -25.88 21.83 42.13
C PRO A 217 -25.32 23.27 42.13
N PRO A 218 -25.98 24.21 42.84
CA PRO A 218 -25.74 25.66 42.73
C PRO A 218 -24.38 26.13 43.25
#